data_AF-G2YGN8-F1
#
_entry.id   AF-G2YGN8-F1
#
_cell.length_a   1.000
_cell.length_b   1.000
_cell.length_c   1.000
_cell.angle_alpha   90.00
_cell.angle_beta   90.00
_cell.angle_gamma   90.00
#
_symmetry.space_group_name_H-M   'P 1'
#
loop_
_entity.id
_entity.type
_entity.pdbx_description
1 polymer ?
#
loop_
_entity_poly.entity_id
_entity_poly.type
_entity_poly.pdbx_seq_one_letter_code
_entity_poly.pdbx_strand_id
1 'polypeptide(L)'
;MPLVRKRKFEREEDGPGTQTVHIFHLPGHKADVKLSVFDGLEIHVHSVLLKLHSAFFRRFLDLHNKDGEGKNTGSFRYEWATVYDDDGSWSLFDARNIKSNNANSNWMPRKLRDTREAHELAFMNFIGTFYGKSWAIKNTEALQLVTELADYYCALPVVSKSIHGSLFLSPVFCKSIFFGPTRTLLDLSLQLRSPEIFRECMICLVGRWQHSAHQYWTESQPEMSYNPKLTSPKLNELAIKLHNQICAKVSKTQQ
;
A
#
# COMPACT_ATOMS: atom_id res chain seq x y z
N MET A 1 34.13 -15.57 39.26
CA MET A 1 32.75 -15.05 39.40
C MET A 1 32.82 -13.53 39.29
N PRO A 2 31.91 -12.89 38.51
CA PRO A 2 30.49 -12.83 38.86
C PRO A 2 29.55 -13.37 37.78
N LEU A 3 28.46 -13.97 38.26
CA LEU A 3 27.32 -14.49 37.53
C LEU A 3 26.44 -13.34 37.02
N VAL A 4 26.32 -13.19 35.71
CA VAL A 4 25.25 -12.37 35.13
C VAL A 4 23.98 -13.22 35.07
N ARG A 5 23.06 -12.95 36.00
CA ARG A 5 21.73 -13.56 36.07
C ARG A 5 21.01 -13.38 34.72
N LYS A 6 20.68 -14.50 34.06
CA LYS A 6 19.65 -14.56 33.02
C LYS A 6 18.36 -13.97 33.61
N ARG A 7 17.95 -12.79 33.14
CA ARG A 7 16.60 -12.28 33.41
C ARG A 7 15.64 -13.15 32.62
N LYS A 8 14.84 -13.94 33.35
CA LYS A 8 13.63 -14.57 32.79
C LYS A 8 12.76 -13.42 32.29
N PHE A 9 12.53 -13.37 30.99
CA PHE A 9 11.51 -12.52 30.41
C PHE A 9 10.17 -13.11 30.86
N GLU A 10 9.48 -12.40 31.74
CA GLU A 10 8.12 -12.76 32.12
C GLU A 10 7.24 -12.59 30.88
N ARG A 11 6.56 -13.69 30.55
CA ARG A 11 5.59 -13.79 29.47
C ARG A 11 4.35 -13.03 29.92
N GLU A 12 4.13 -11.84 29.40
CA GLU A 12 2.77 -11.30 29.34
C GLU A 12 2.01 -12.13 28.31
N GLU A 13 1.15 -13.01 28.80
CA GLU A 13 0.14 -13.67 27.96
C GLU A 13 -0.91 -12.63 27.61
N ASP A 14 -0.79 -12.09 26.41
CA ASP A 14 -1.83 -11.28 25.79
C ASP A 14 -3.08 -12.17 25.63
N GLY A 15 -4.21 -11.73 26.19
CA GLY A 15 -5.46 -12.49 26.19
C GLY A 15 -6.01 -12.75 24.78
N PRO A 16 -7.06 -13.58 24.61
CA PRO A 16 -7.59 -13.91 23.30
C PRO A 16 -8.17 -12.65 22.64
N GLY A 17 -7.40 -12.06 21.71
CA GLY A 17 -7.83 -10.94 20.89
C GLY A 17 -9.10 -11.30 20.11
N THR A 18 -10.03 -10.36 20.01
CA THR A 18 -11.31 -10.54 19.32
C THR A 18 -11.06 -10.66 17.82
N GLN A 19 -11.15 -11.87 17.27
CA GLN A 19 -10.98 -12.09 15.83
C GLN A 19 -12.17 -11.49 15.06
N THR A 20 -11.90 -10.54 14.16
CA THR A 20 -12.91 -9.91 13.31
C THR A 20 -13.05 -10.70 12.01
N VAL A 21 -14.26 -11.18 11.72
CA VAL A 21 -14.57 -11.90 10.48
C VAL A 21 -15.31 -10.98 9.52
N HIS A 22 -14.78 -10.81 8.31
CA HIS A 22 -15.41 -10.03 7.24
C HIS A 22 -15.70 -10.89 6.02
N ILE A 23 -16.96 -10.88 5.58
CA ILE A 23 -17.43 -11.69 4.45
C ILE A 23 -17.74 -10.77 3.26
N PHE A 24 -17.02 -10.98 2.15
CA PHE A 24 -17.39 -10.35 0.89
C PHE A 24 -18.45 -11.19 0.18
N HIS A 25 -19.47 -10.53 -0.36
CA HIS A 25 -20.62 -11.18 -0.97
C HIS A 25 -20.53 -11.08 -2.50
N LEU A 26 -20.77 -12.20 -3.19
CA LEU A 26 -20.94 -12.29 -4.63
C LEU A 26 -22.28 -13.00 -4.91
N PRO A 27 -23.25 -12.35 -5.57
CA PRO A 27 -24.58 -12.95 -5.78
C PRO A 27 -24.52 -14.36 -6.39
N GLY A 28 -25.27 -15.30 -5.80
CA GLY A 28 -25.35 -16.68 -6.26
C GLY A 28 -24.12 -17.55 -5.98
N HIS A 29 -23.10 -17.03 -5.29
CA HIS A 29 -21.87 -17.76 -4.99
C HIS A 29 -21.60 -17.81 -3.49
N LYS A 30 -21.04 -18.93 -3.02
CA LYS A 30 -20.53 -19.07 -1.65
C LYS A 30 -19.04 -18.76 -1.65
N ALA A 31 -18.57 -18.04 -0.63
CA ALA A 31 -17.15 -17.81 -0.42
C ALA A 31 -16.41 -19.14 -0.26
N ASP A 32 -15.37 -19.35 -1.06
CA ASP A 32 -14.58 -20.57 -1.14
C ASP A 32 -13.11 -20.38 -0.72
N VAL A 33 -12.74 -19.15 -0.37
CA VAL A 33 -11.41 -18.78 0.13
C VAL A 33 -11.54 -18.12 1.50
N LYS A 34 -10.73 -18.58 2.45
CA LYS A 34 -10.51 -17.94 3.75
C LYS A 34 -9.09 -17.37 3.78
N LEU A 35 -8.98 -16.08 4.05
CA LEU A 35 -7.71 -15.36 4.25
C LEU A 35 -7.59 -14.96 5.72
N SER A 36 -6.62 -15.52 6.44
CA SER A 36 -6.29 -15.15 7.81
C SER A 36 -5.14 -14.14 7.78
N VAL A 37 -5.48 -12.86 7.96
CA VAL A 37 -4.54 -11.74 7.93
C VAL A 37 -4.16 -11.38 9.36
N PHE A 38 -2.92 -11.68 9.72
CA PHE A 38 -2.44 -11.66 11.11
C PHE A 38 -3.37 -12.47 12.04
N ASP A 39 -3.46 -12.09 13.31
CA ASP A 39 -4.25 -12.82 14.31
C ASP A 39 -5.69 -12.31 14.49
N GLY A 40 -6.06 -11.21 13.82
CA GLY A 40 -7.25 -10.42 14.18
C GLY A 40 -8.22 -10.19 13.05
N LEU A 41 -7.83 -10.50 11.81
CA LEU A 41 -8.67 -10.29 10.65
C LEU A 41 -8.79 -11.57 9.83
N GLU A 42 -10.00 -12.10 9.76
CA GLU A 42 -10.36 -13.20 8.87
C GLU A 42 -11.27 -12.67 7.75
N ILE A 43 -10.92 -12.97 6.50
CA ILE A 43 -11.66 -12.50 5.32
C ILE A 43 -12.13 -13.68 4.50
N HIS A 44 -13.44 -13.75 4.26
CA HIS A 44 -14.03 -14.75 3.37
C HIS A 44 -14.28 -14.12 2.00
N VAL A 45 -13.70 -14.73 0.96
CA VAL A 45 -13.72 -14.21 -0.41
C VAL A 45 -13.91 -15.33 -1.44
N HIS A 46 -14.04 -14.93 -2.71
CA HIS A 46 -14.28 -15.83 -3.83
C HIS A 46 -13.02 -15.95 -4.69
N SER A 47 -12.57 -17.19 -4.91
CA SER A 47 -11.39 -17.50 -5.72
C SER A 47 -11.51 -16.96 -7.14
N VAL A 48 -12.72 -16.96 -7.72
CA VAL A 48 -12.97 -16.42 -9.06
C VAL A 48 -12.58 -14.95 -9.19
N LEU A 49 -12.87 -14.11 -8.18
CA LEU A 49 -12.51 -12.70 -8.20
C LEU A 49 -11.03 -12.48 -7.91
N LEU A 50 -10.44 -13.26 -6.99
CA LEU A 50 -9.00 -13.22 -6.75
C LEU A 50 -8.23 -13.52 -8.05
N LYS A 51 -8.58 -14.59 -8.77
CA LYS A 51 -7.92 -14.98 -10.03
C LYS A 51 -8.20 -14.01 -11.18
N LEU A 52 -9.38 -13.38 -11.20
CA LEU A 52 -9.74 -12.39 -12.21
C LEU A 52 -8.83 -11.15 -12.11
N HIS A 53 -8.62 -10.65 -10.89
CA HIS A 53 -7.97 -9.35 -10.66
C HIS A 53 -6.49 -9.42 -10.29
N SER A 54 -5.99 -10.59 -9.89
CA SER A 54 -4.59 -10.80 -9.49
C SER A 54 -3.94 -11.93 -10.29
N ALA A 55 -2.87 -11.60 -11.01
CA ALA A 55 -2.07 -12.60 -11.69
C ALA A 55 -1.37 -13.57 -10.70
N PHE A 56 -1.04 -13.07 -9.51
CA PHE A 56 -0.50 -13.87 -8.41
C PHE A 56 -1.50 -14.96 -8.00
N PHE A 57 -2.73 -14.59 -7.60
CA PHE A 57 -3.72 -15.57 -7.15
C PHE A 57 -4.15 -16.52 -8.27
N ARG A 58 -4.18 -16.05 -9.53
CA ARG A 58 -4.39 -16.91 -10.70
C ARG A 58 -3.34 -18.00 -10.83
N ARG A 59 -2.08 -17.68 -10.54
CA ARG A 59 -0.97 -18.62 -10.60
C ARG A 59 -0.94 -19.56 -9.40
N PHE A 60 -1.09 -19.05 -8.18
CA PHE A 60 -0.75 -19.80 -6.97
C PHE A 60 -1.91 -20.51 -6.27
N LEU A 61 -3.16 -20.04 -6.43
CA LEU A 61 -4.29 -20.68 -5.73
C LEU A 61 -4.44 -22.18 -6.06
N ASP A 62 -4.26 -22.56 -7.32
CA ASP A 62 -4.50 -23.95 -7.75
C ASP A 62 -3.26 -24.86 -7.70
N LEU A 63 -2.06 -24.32 -7.47
CA LEU A 63 -0.81 -25.09 -7.57
C LEU A 63 -0.78 -26.27 -6.58
N HIS A 64 -1.29 -26.08 -5.37
CA HIS A 64 -1.22 -27.08 -4.30
C HIS A 64 -2.45 -28.00 -4.23
N ASN A 65 -3.42 -27.84 -5.13
CA ASN A 65 -4.57 -28.75 -5.21
C ASN A 65 -4.33 -29.95 -6.13
N LYS A 66 -3.19 -30.00 -6.84
CA LYS A 66 -2.91 -31.02 -7.86
C LYS A 66 -2.29 -32.30 -7.30
N ASP A 67 -1.64 -32.23 -6.13
CA ASP A 67 -0.81 -33.33 -5.63
C ASP A 67 -1.55 -34.30 -4.68
N GLY A 68 -2.86 -34.10 -4.44
CA GLY A 68 -3.66 -34.97 -3.58
C GLY A 68 -3.26 -34.95 -2.09
N GLU A 69 -2.14 -34.31 -1.74
CA GLU A 69 -1.71 -34.07 -0.36
C GLU A 69 -2.52 -32.93 0.26
N GLY A 70 -3.32 -33.29 1.27
CA GLY A 70 -4.00 -32.33 2.13
C GLY A 70 -5.17 -31.59 1.46
N LYS A 71 -6.37 -32.19 1.51
CA LYS A 71 -7.57 -31.34 1.52
C LYS A 71 -7.49 -30.44 2.75
N ASN A 72 -7.83 -29.16 2.61
CA ASN A 72 -8.07 -28.33 3.79
C ASN A 72 -9.09 -29.06 4.67
N THR A 73 -8.78 -29.21 5.96
CA THR A 73 -9.67 -29.87 6.92
C THR A 73 -10.88 -29.02 7.25
N GLY A 74 -10.88 -27.74 6.87
CA GLY A 74 -11.99 -26.81 7.03
C GLY A 74 -12.98 -26.77 5.86
N SER A 75 -13.97 -25.88 5.99
CA SER A 75 -15.09 -25.76 5.03
C SER A 75 -14.75 -24.96 3.77
N PHE A 76 -13.54 -24.40 3.68
CA PHE A 76 -13.09 -23.58 2.55
C PHE A 76 -12.18 -24.37 1.61
N ARG A 77 -12.33 -24.13 0.31
CA ARG A 77 -11.49 -24.76 -0.73
C ARG A 77 -10.05 -24.27 -0.65
N TYR A 78 -9.85 -23.01 -0.29
CA TYR A 78 -8.53 -22.41 -0.10
C TYR A 78 -8.47 -21.74 1.27
N GLU A 79 -7.44 -22.04 2.05
CA GLU A 79 -7.16 -21.41 3.33
C GLU A 79 -5.74 -20.87 3.27
N TRP A 80 -5.60 -19.55 3.42
CA TRP A 80 -4.33 -18.85 3.33
C TRP A 80 -4.14 -18.03 4.59
N ALA A 81 -2.92 -18.01 5.12
CA ALA A 81 -2.60 -17.28 6.34
C ALA A 81 -1.32 -16.45 6.17
N THR A 82 -1.21 -15.39 6.97
CA THR A 82 -0.02 -14.54 6.99
C THR A 82 1.21 -15.34 7.41
N VAL A 83 2.29 -15.13 6.66
CA VAL A 83 3.66 -15.51 7.02
C VAL A 83 4.51 -14.25 7.07
N TYR A 84 5.41 -14.20 8.04
CA TYR A 84 6.37 -13.11 8.20
C TYR A 84 7.71 -13.51 7.56
N ASP A 85 8.24 -12.61 6.75
CA ASP A 85 9.52 -12.78 6.07
C ASP A 85 10.67 -12.19 6.92
N ASP A 86 11.91 -12.61 6.66
CA ASP A 86 13.09 -12.23 7.47
C ASP A 86 13.39 -10.73 7.44
N ASP A 87 12.93 -10.02 6.41
CA ASP A 87 13.05 -8.57 6.25
C ASP A 87 11.99 -7.79 7.07
N GLY A 88 11.10 -8.50 7.76
CA GLY A 88 10.01 -7.92 8.54
C GLY A 88 8.77 -7.55 7.71
N SER A 89 8.75 -7.92 6.42
CA SER A 89 7.55 -7.85 5.59
C SER A 89 6.64 -9.06 5.85
N TRP A 90 5.49 -9.09 5.17
CA TRP A 90 4.52 -10.17 5.32
C TRP A 90 3.82 -10.46 4.00
N SER A 91 3.40 -11.71 3.86
CA SER A 91 2.67 -12.19 2.69
C SER A 91 1.72 -13.34 3.07
N LEU A 92 0.79 -13.67 2.17
CA LEU A 92 -0.12 -14.79 2.37
C LEU A 92 0.45 -16.07 1.75
N PHE A 93 0.38 -17.16 2.51
CA PHE A 93 0.73 -18.50 2.06
C PHE A 93 -0.42 -19.47 2.27
N ASP A 94 -0.45 -20.52 1.45
CA ASP A 94 -1.34 -21.66 1.64
C ASP A 94 -1.11 -22.27 3.02
N ALA A 95 -2.16 -22.32 3.84
CA ALA A 95 -2.09 -22.73 5.24
C ALA A 95 -1.55 -24.17 5.40
N ARG A 96 -1.71 -25.02 4.38
CA ARG A 96 -1.18 -26.41 4.37
C ARG A 96 0.34 -26.46 4.32
N ASN A 97 0.97 -25.45 3.72
CA ASN A 97 2.42 -25.38 3.55
C ASN A 97 3.12 -24.67 4.70
N ILE A 98 2.36 -24.08 5.62
CA ILE A 98 2.90 -23.45 6.82
C ILE A 98 3.32 -24.58 7.78
N LYS A 99 4.62 -24.84 7.83
CA LYS A 99 5.18 -25.85 8.74
C LYS A 99 4.82 -25.49 10.17
N SER A 100 4.17 -26.41 10.89
CA SER A 100 3.78 -26.27 12.30
C SER A 100 4.95 -25.99 13.25
N ASN A 101 6.19 -26.20 12.79
CA ASN A 101 7.42 -26.04 13.57
C ASN A 101 8.25 -24.80 13.16
N ASN A 102 7.69 -23.88 12.37
CA ASN A 102 8.33 -22.57 12.20
C ASN A 102 8.24 -21.84 13.55
N ALA A 103 9.39 -21.69 14.22
CA ALA A 103 9.54 -20.98 15.48
C ALA A 103 9.04 -19.52 15.47
N ASN A 104 8.56 -19.03 14.32
CA ASN A 104 8.04 -17.69 14.08
C ASN A 104 6.51 -17.61 14.00
N SER A 105 5.74 -18.69 14.22
CA SER A 105 4.26 -18.63 14.11
C SER A 105 3.60 -17.63 15.07
N ASN A 106 4.25 -17.31 16.21
CA ASN A 106 3.78 -16.32 17.18
C ASN A 106 4.60 -15.01 17.17
N TRP A 107 5.53 -14.83 16.23
CA TRP A 107 6.43 -13.68 16.21
C TRP A 107 6.07 -12.70 15.10
N MET A 108 5.17 -11.76 15.41
CA MET A 108 4.97 -10.58 14.58
C MET A 108 6.10 -9.56 14.84
N PRO A 109 6.81 -9.09 13.79
CA PRO A 109 7.83 -8.05 13.92
C PRO A 109 7.30 -6.80 14.64
N ARG A 110 8.09 -6.21 15.54
CA ARG A 110 7.65 -5.08 16.38
C ARG A 110 7.12 -3.90 15.56
N LYS A 111 7.80 -3.54 14.48
CA LYS A 111 7.37 -2.47 13.56
C LYS A 111 6.00 -2.75 12.94
N LEU A 112 5.73 -4.01 12.63
CA LEU A 112 4.45 -4.43 12.07
C LEU A 112 3.34 -4.44 13.14
N ARG A 113 3.67 -4.76 14.38
CA ARG A 113 2.74 -4.65 15.53
C ARG A 113 2.19 -3.23 15.67
N ASP A 114 3.07 -2.24 15.61
CA ASP A 114 2.71 -0.82 15.77
C ASP A 114 1.88 -0.29 14.59
N THR A 115 1.93 -0.97 13.43
CA THR A 115 1.26 -0.57 12.18
C THR A 115 0.21 -1.58 11.72
N ARG A 116 -0.14 -2.55 12.56
CA ARG A 116 -0.96 -3.71 12.21
C ARG A 116 -2.32 -3.32 11.66
N GLU A 117 -3.04 -2.46 12.37
CA GLU A 117 -4.37 -1.99 11.95
C GLU A 117 -4.33 -1.28 10.60
N ALA A 118 -3.24 -0.56 10.29
CA ALA A 118 -3.07 0.10 9.00
C ALA A 118 -2.89 -0.93 7.88
N HIS A 119 -2.12 -2.00 8.11
CA HIS A 119 -1.96 -3.10 7.16
C HIS A 119 -3.25 -3.91 6.98
N GLU A 120 -3.98 -4.22 8.05
CA GLU A 120 -5.28 -4.90 8.00
C GLU A 120 -6.29 -4.09 7.18
N LEU A 121 -6.41 -2.79 7.47
CA LEU A 121 -7.31 -1.89 6.73
C LEU A 121 -6.88 -1.72 5.27
N ALA A 122 -5.59 -1.59 4.99
CA ALA A 122 -5.07 -1.52 3.63
C ALA A 122 -5.40 -2.81 2.85
N PHE A 123 -5.21 -3.97 3.46
CA PHE A 123 -5.54 -5.25 2.85
C PHE A 123 -7.05 -5.40 2.61
N MET A 124 -7.88 -4.99 3.55
CA MET A 124 -9.34 -4.93 3.40
C MET A 124 -9.77 -4.04 2.22
N ASN A 125 -9.20 -2.84 2.10
CA ASN A 125 -9.48 -1.93 0.99
C ASN A 125 -9.01 -2.52 -0.34
N PHE A 126 -7.80 -3.09 -0.37
CA PHE A 126 -7.23 -3.77 -1.52
C PHE A 126 -8.15 -4.89 -2.04
N ILE A 127 -8.56 -5.82 -1.18
CA ILE A 127 -9.51 -6.89 -1.53
C ILE A 127 -10.87 -6.30 -1.93
N GLY A 128 -11.32 -5.24 -1.26
CA GLY A 128 -12.56 -4.55 -1.60
C GLY A 128 -12.61 -4.06 -3.04
N THR A 129 -11.47 -3.64 -3.61
CA THR A 129 -11.41 -3.22 -5.02
C THR A 129 -11.78 -4.34 -6.00
N PHE A 130 -11.57 -5.61 -5.64
CA PHE A 130 -11.91 -6.76 -6.50
C PHE A 130 -13.42 -6.97 -6.59
N TYR A 131 -14.18 -6.41 -5.64
CA TYR A 131 -15.63 -6.41 -5.60
C TYR A 131 -16.23 -5.08 -6.10
N GLY A 132 -15.42 -4.21 -6.71
CA GLY A 132 -15.84 -2.90 -7.17
C GLY A 132 -16.18 -1.92 -6.04
N LYS A 133 -15.78 -2.19 -4.79
CA LYS A 133 -15.99 -1.26 -3.68
C LYS A 133 -15.02 -0.08 -3.79
N SER A 134 -15.55 1.13 -3.70
CA SER A 134 -14.74 2.32 -3.43
C SER A 134 -14.26 2.31 -1.98
N TRP A 135 -13.13 2.96 -1.73
CA TRP A 135 -12.51 2.99 -0.41
C TRP A 135 -12.01 4.41 -0.08
N ALA A 136 -12.02 4.77 1.19
CA ALA A 136 -11.52 6.08 1.62
C ALA A 136 -10.01 6.03 1.81
N ILE A 137 -9.30 6.91 1.10
CA ILE A 137 -7.87 7.15 1.26
C ILE A 137 -7.71 8.11 2.44
N LYS A 138 -7.19 7.61 3.56
CA LYS A 138 -7.01 8.42 4.78
C LYS A 138 -5.84 9.39 4.65
N ASN A 139 -4.71 8.91 4.15
CA ASN A 139 -3.44 9.63 4.04
C ASN A 139 -2.55 8.97 2.96
N THR A 140 -1.37 9.56 2.73
CA THR A 140 -0.39 9.05 1.77
C THR A 140 0.08 7.63 2.13
N GLU A 141 0.28 7.36 3.41
CA GLU A 141 0.75 6.08 3.91
C GLU A 141 -0.26 4.96 3.60
N ALA A 142 -1.56 5.21 3.79
CA ALA A 142 -2.61 4.27 3.43
C ALA A 142 -2.66 4.00 1.91
N LEU A 143 -2.48 5.04 1.08
CA LEU A 143 -2.39 4.86 -0.38
C LEU A 143 -1.16 4.03 -0.76
N GLN A 144 -0.03 4.29 -0.13
CA GLN A 144 1.21 3.55 -0.35
C GLN A 144 1.02 2.07 -0.02
N LEU A 145 0.50 1.74 1.17
CA LEU A 145 0.27 0.35 1.57
C LEU A 145 -0.63 -0.42 0.59
N VAL A 146 -1.74 0.18 0.14
CA VAL A 146 -2.63 -0.45 -0.85
C VAL A 146 -1.91 -0.64 -2.19
N THR A 147 -1.07 0.31 -2.59
CA THR A 147 -0.28 0.23 -3.82
C THR A 147 0.78 -0.86 -3.76
N GLU A 148 1.50 -0.97 -2.65
CA GLU A 148 2.50 -2.02 -2.41
C GLU A 148 1.85 -3.42 -2.42
N LEU A 149 0.70 -3.59 -1.76
CA LEU A 149 -0.08 -4.82 -1.83
C LEU A 149 -0.50 -5.14 -3.26
N ALA A 150 -0.96 -4.15 -4.01
CA ALA A 150 -1.39 -4.34 -5.39
C ALA A 150 -0.21 -4.65 -6.33
N ASP A 151 0.97 -4.13 -6.07
CA ASP A 151 2.17 -4.47 -6.81
C ASP A 151 2.59 -5.92 -6.53
N TYR A 152 2.73 -6.26 -5.24
CA TYR A 152 3.09 -7.61 -4.78
C TYR A 152 2.13 -8.69 -5.30
N TYR A 153 0.81 -8.49 -5.09
CA TYR A 153 -0.21 -9.42 -5.56
C TYR A 153 -0.57 -9.21 -7.05
N CYS A 154 0.21 -8.45 -7.82
CA CYS A 154 0.05 -8.27 -9.26
C CYS A 154 -1.38 -7.87 -9.68
N ALA A 155 -1.92 -6.86 -9.00
CA ALA A 155 -3.30 -6.36 -9.08
C ALA A 155 -3.39 -4.81 -9.18
N LEU A 156 -2.31 -4.12 -9.53
CA LEU A 156 -2.31 -2.66 -9.77
C LEU A 156 -3.46 -2.16 -10.67
N PRO A 157 -3.87 -2.85 -11.77
CA PRO A 157 -4.92 -2.34 -12.65
C PRO A 157 -6.29 -2.17 -11.99
N VAL A 158 -6.68 -3.04 -11.04
CA VAL A 158 -7.99 -2.90 -10.37
C VAL A 158 -7.96 -1.80 -9.31
N VAL A 159 -6.84 -1.66 -8.60
CA VAL A 159 -6.65 -0.56 -7.64
C VAL A 159 -6.63 0.79 -8.38
N SER A 160 -5.88 0.89 -9.47
CA SER A 160 -5.84 2.06 -10.36
C SER A 160 -7.25 2.52 -10.77
N LYS A 161 -8.10 1.60 -11.24
CA LYS A 161 -9.49 1.90 -11.61
C LYS A 161 -10.35 2.38 -10.44
N SER A 162 -10.06 1.90 -9.22
CA SER A 162 -10.81 2.32 -8.02
C SER A 162 -10.49 3.75 -7.58
N ILE A 163 -9.33 4.30 -7.95
CA ILE A 163 -8.82 5.59 -7.44
C ILE A 163 -9.80 6.73 -7.67
N HIS A 164 -10.45 6.79 -8.85
CA HIS A 164 -11.39 7.87 -9.14
C HIS A 164 -12.53 7.95 -8.11
N GLY A 165 -13.19 6.82 -7.82
CA GLY A 165 -14.23 6.74 -6.79
C GLY A 165 -13.68 6.97 -5.38
N SER A 166 -12.47 6.47 -5.11
CA SER A 166 -11.81 6.66 -3.82
C SER A 166 -11.48 8.12 -3.54
N LEU A 167 -11.03 8.90 -4.53
CA LEU A 167 -10.77 10.33 -4.37
C LEU A 167 -12.03 11.12 -4.01
N PHE A 168 -13.19 10.78 -4.60
CA PHE A 168 -14.46 11.39 -4.26
C PHE A 168 -14.82 11.19 -2.77
N LEU A 169 -14.52 10.02 -2.22
CA LEU A 169 -14.73 9.70 -0.80
C LEU A 169 -13.67 10.30 0.13
N SER A 170 -12.62 10.93 -0.41
CA SER A 170 -11.42 11.29 0.35
C SER A 170 -11.08 12.78 0.29
N PRO A 171 -12.01 13.70 0.61
CA PRO A 171 -11.77 15.14 0.49
C PRO A 171 -10.61 15.63 1.37
N VAL A 172 -10.38 15.00 2.53
CA VAL A 172 -9.26 15.34 3.42
C VAL A 172 -7.93 14.96 2.79
N PHE A 173 -7.84 13.77 2.19
CA PHE A 173 -6.65 13.35 1.46
C PHE A 173 -6.38 14.26 0.25
N CYS A 174 -7.41 14.60 -0.53
CA CYS A 174 -7.27 15.52 -1.65
C CYS A 174 -6.68 16.87 -1.23
N LYS A 175 -7.08 17.41 -0.06
CA LYS A 175 -6.46 18.61 0.52
C LYS A 175 -5.01 18.38 0.92
N SER A 176 -4.67 17.20 1.44
CA SER A 176 -3.30 16.86 1.82
C SER A 176 -2.33 16.78 0.64
N ILE A 177 -2.79 16.58 -0.60
CA ILE A 177 -1.93 16.59 -1.79
C ILE A 177 -1.14 17.90 -1.91
N PHE A 178 -1.77 19.02 -1.53
CA PHE A 178 -1.18 20.36 -1.61
C PHE A 178 -0.08 20.62 -0.56
N PHE A 179 -0.19 19.98 0.61
CA PHE A 179 0.69 20.24 1.76
C PHE A 179 1.59 19.06 2.13
N GLY A 180 1.36 17.91 1.53
CA GLY A 180 1.98 16.64 1.86
C GLY A 180 3.29 16.34 1.12
N PRO A 181 3.78 15.10 1.19
CA PRO A 181 4.98 14.64 0.53
C PRO A 181 4.74 14.49 -0.99
N THR A 182 4.78 15.60 -1.73
CA THR A 182 4.46 15.65 -3.17
C THR A 182 5.30 14.66 -4.01
N ARG A 183 6.56 14.37 -3.62
CA ARG A 183 7.40 13.40 -4.33
C ARG A 183 6.86 11.97 -4.23
N THR A 184 6.58 11.51 -3.01
CA THR A 184 6.02 10.18 -2.76
C THR A 184 4.68 10.01 -3.48
N LEU A 185 3.81 11.02 -3.40
CA LEU A 185 2.52 10.98 -4.10
C LEU A 185 2.68 10.98 -5.62
N LEU A 186 3.67 11.67 -6.16
CA LEU A 186 3.98 11.64 -7.59
C LEU A 186 4.42 10.24 -8.02
N ASP A 187 5.30 9.59 -7.25
CA ASP A 187 5.76 8.23 -7.55
C ASP A 187 4.60 7.22 -7.48
N LEU A 188 3.76 7.30 -6.44
CA LEU A 188 2.55 6.49 -6.32
C LEU A 188 1.57 6.73 -7.48
N SER A 189 1.41 7.98 -7.91
CA SER A 189 0.53 8.31 -9.04
C SER A 189 0.99 7.69 -10.35
N LEU A 190 2.31 7.55 -10.55
CA LEU A 190 2.89 6.91 -11.72
C LEU A 190 2.71 5.38 -11.66
N GLN A 191 2.95 4.79 -10.49
CA GLN A 191 2.78 3.35 -10.29
C GLN A 191 1.32 2.92 -10.48
N LEU A 192 0.39 3.68 -9.92
CA LEU A 192 -1.05 3.48 -10.12
C LEU A 192 -1.56 3.97 -11.47
N ARG A 193 -0.75 4.71 -12.24
CA ARG A 193 -1.15 5.40 -13.48
C ARG A 193 -2.41 6.26 -13.29
N SER A 194 -2.53 6.93 -12.14
CA SER A 194 -3.66 7.82 -11.87
C SER A 194 -3.38 9.23 -12.41
N PRO A 195 -4.07 9.66 -13.48
CA PRO A 195 -3.89 11.00 -14.02
C PRO A 195 -4.36 12.09 -13.05
N GLU A 196 -5.35 11.80 -12.20
CA GLU A 196 -5.88 12.75 -11.23
C GLU A 196 -4.85 13.11 -10.16
N ILE A 197 -4.28 12.11 -9.48
CA ILE A 197 -3.27 12.35 -8.45
C ILE A 197 -2.01 12.96 -9.09
N PHE A 198 -1.60 12.46 -10.26
CA PHE A 198 -0.43 12.99 -10.97
C PHE A 198 -0.59 14.48 -11.30
N ARG A 199 -1.75 14.88 -11.84
CA ARG A 199 -2.03 16.27 -12.21
C ARG A 199 -1.92 17.19 -10.99
N GLU A 200 -2.61 16.85 -9.91
CA GLU A 200 -2.60 17.69 -8.69
C GLU A 200 -1.20 17.77 -8.08
N CYS A 201 -0.48 16.64 -7.99
CA CYS A 201 0.90 16.63 -7.50
C CYS A 201 1.83 17.49 -8.36
N MET A 202 1.68 17.43 -9.69
CA MET A 202 2.50 18.22 -10.61
C MET A 202 2.20 19.72 -10.47
N ILE A 203 0.93 20.11 -10.36
CA ILE A 203 0.53 21.51 -10.10
C ILE A 203 1.16 22.01 -8.80
N CYS A 204 1.06 21.22 -7.72
CA CYS A 204 1.64 21.56 -6.43
C CYS A 204 3.16 21.70 -6.51
N LEU A 205 3.82 20.81 -7.25
CA LEU A 205 5.27 20.83 -7.40
C LEU A 205 5.74 22.10 -8.13
N VAL A 206 5.13 22.43 -9.28
CA VAL A 206 5.54 23.59 -10.10
C VAL A 206 5.20 24.93 -9.47
N GLY A 207 4.19 24.98 -8.60
CA GLY A 207 3.82 26.18 -7.85
C GLY A 207 4.71 26.47 -6.64
N ARG A 208 5.61 25.55 -6.25
CA ARG A 208 6.49 25.76 -5.09
C ARG A 208 7.56 26.81 -5.40
N TRP A 209 7.63 27.83 -4.55
CA TRP A 209 8.77 28.73 -4.50
C TRP A 209 9.99 27.96 -3.99
N GLN A 210 11.00 27.78 -4.84
CA GLN A 210 12.25 27.19 -4.42
C GLN A 210 13.12 28.28 -3.83
N HIS A 211 13.11 28.40 -2.50
CA HIS A 211 14.12 29.20 -1.83
C HIS A 211 15.43 28.42 -1.80
N SER A 212 16.35 28.72 -2.70
CA SER A 212 17.75 28.34 -2.56
C SER A 212 18.45 29.24 -1.52
N ALA A 213 17.86 29.43 -0.33
CA ALA A 213 18.68 29.80 0.81
C ALA A 213 19.36 28.52 1.24
N HIS A 214 20.58 28.29 0.79
CA HIS A 214 21.72 27.83 1.59
C HIS A 214 22.94 27.92 0.68
N GLN A 215 23.80 28.89 1.01
CA GLN A 215 25.14 29.14 0.49
C GLN A 215 25.20 29.65 -0.95
N TYR A 216 25.28 30.98 -1.12
CA TYR A 216 26.35 31.64 -1.88
C TYR A 216 26.35 33.13 -1.52
N TRP A 217 27.37 33.55 -0.76
CA TRP A 217 27.84 34.93 -0.79
C TRP A 217 28.77 35.02 -2.00
N THR A 218 28.21 35.18 -3.19
CA THR A 218 28.97 35.59 -4.38
C THR A 218 28.16 36.65 -5.10
N GLU A 219 28.84 37.71 -5.52
CA GLU A 219 28.31 38.95 -6.11
C GLU A 219 27.60 38.78 -7.46
N SER A 220 27.38 37.54 -7.91
CA SER A 220 26.54 37.20 -9.05
C SER A 220 25.11 36.96 -8.59
N GLN A 221 24.18 37.73 -9.16
CA GLN A 221 22.73 37.58 -8.98
C GLN A 221 22.34 36.09 -8.91
N PRO A 222 21.63 35.63 -7.87
CA PRO A 222 21.15 34.26 -7.83
C PRO A 222 20.16 34.08 -8.99
N GLU A 223 20.58 33.37 -10.04
CA GLU A 223 19.60 32.79 -10.95
C GLU A 223 18.70 31.90 -10.09
N MET A 224 17.48 32.36 -9.82
CA MET A 224 16.40 31.58 -9.23
C MET A 224 16.03 30.46 -10.21
N SER A 225 16.90 29.46 -10.32
CA SER A 225 16.70 28.30 -11.19
C SER A 225 15.86 27.29 -10.44
N TYR A 226 14.58 27.22 -10.80
CA TYR A 226 13.70 26.18 -10.32
C TYR A 226 14.23 24.80 -10.75
N ASN A 227 14.63 23.96 -9.80
CA ASN A 227 15.11 22.60 -10.01
C ASN A 227 14.44 21.63 -9.02
N PRO A 228 13.40 20.90 -9.44
CA PRO A 228 12.66 20.04 -8.55
C PRO A 228 13.40 18.74 -8.19
N LYS A 229 14.61 18.49 -8.73
CA LYS A 229 15.45 17.31 -8.41
C LYS A 229 14.64 15.99 -8.42
N LEU A 230 13.77 15.80 -9.41
CA LEU A 230 12.97 14.58 -9.52
C LEU A 230 13.83 13.40 -10.00
N THR A 231 13.47 12.18 -9.59
CA THR A 231 14.18 10.95 -9.95
C THR A 231 14.17 10.70 -11.46
N SER A 232 13.07 11.06 -12.14
CA SER A 232 12.96 10.93 -13.59
C SER A 232 13.41 12.22 -14.30
N PRO A 233 14.41 12.16 -15.19
CA PRO A 233 14.85 13.33 -15.97
C PRO A 233 13.71 13.95 -16.77
N LYS A 234 12.87 13.11 -17.40
CA LYS A 234 11.71 13.58 -18.18
C LYS A 234 10.69 14.33 -17.33
N LEU A 235 10.45 13.86 -16.10
CA LEU A 235 9.54 14.56 -15.19
C LEU A 235 10.17 15.87 -14.70
N ASN A 236 11.49 15.87 -14.46
CA ASN A 236 12.22 17.06 -14.05
C ASN A 236 12.15 18.15 -15.15
N GLU A 237 12.42 17.78 -16.40
CA GLU A 237 12.29 18.64 -17.58
C GLU A 237 10.86 19.18 -17.73
N LEU A 238 9.85 18.31 -17.61
CA LEU A 238 8.44 18.71 -17.67
C LEU A 238 8.12 19.74 -16.58
N ALA A 239 8.53 19.48 -15.34
CA ALA A 239 8.26 20.38 -14.23
C ALA A 239 8.94 21.75 -14.42
N ILE A 240 10.20 21.77 -14.88
CA ILE A 240 10.93 23.01 -15.19
C ILE A 240 10.20 23.80 -16.29
N LYS A 241 9.82 23.12 -17.39
CA LYS A 241 9.09 23.73 -18.49
C LYS A 241 7.77 24.35 -18.02
N LEU A 242 6.99 23.62 -17.23
CA LEU A 242 5.71 24.08 -16.71
C LEU A 242 5.87 25.29 -15.77
N HIS A 243 6.85 25.25 -14.86
CA HIS A 243 7.14 26.37 -13.97
C HIS A 243 7.47 27.64 -14.77
N ASN A 244 8.38 27.54 -15.75
CA ASN A 244 8.76 28.68 -16.59
C ASN A 244 7.57 29.25 -17.38
N GLN A 245 6.68 28.38 -17.88
CA GLN A 245 5.45 28.82 -18.57
C GLN A 245 4.49 29.56 -17.65
N ILE A 246 4.35 29.12 -16.40
CA ILE A 246 3.52 29.79 -15.39
C ILE A 246 4.11 31.17 -15.08
N CYS A 247 5.40 31.24 -14.75
CA CYS A 247 6.09 32.51 -14.45
C CYS A 247 5.97 33.51 -15.60
N ALA A 248 6.21 33.08 -16.85
CA ALA A 248 6.10 33.93 -18.02
C ALA A 248 4.67 34.50 -18.22
N LYS A 249 3.63 33.71 -17.94
CA LYS A 249 2.23 34.17 -18.04
C LYS A 249 1.88 35.17 -16.92
N VAL A 250 2.35 34.91 -15.70
CA VAL A 250 2.12 35.81 -14.55
C VAL A 250 2.80 37.15 -14.79
N SER A 251 4.07 37.17 -15.20
CA SER A 251 4.81 38.42 -15.47
C SER A 251 4.17 39.26 -16.58
N LYS A 252 3.59 38.64 -17.60
CA LYS A 252 2.87 39.35 -18.67
C LYS A 252 1.59 40.04 -18.20
N THR A 253 1.00 39.61 -17.08
CA THR A 253 -0.26 40.17 -16.55
C THR A 253 -0.02 41.43 -15.70
N GLN A 254 1.22 41.64 -15.26
CA GLN A 254 1.61 42.83 -14.47
C GLN A 254 1.91 44.06 -15.35
N GLN A 255 2.13 43.86 -16.65
CA GLN A 255 2.37 44.91 -17.65
C GLN A 255 1.06 45.45 -18.19
#